data_AF-A0A1A8RW04-F1
#
_entry.id   AF-A0A1A8RW04-F1
#
_cell.length_a   1.000
_cell.length_b   1.000
_cell.length_c   1.000
_cell.angle_alpha   90.00
_cell.angle_beta   90.00
_cell.angle_gamma   90.00
#
_symmetry.space_group_name_H-M   'P 1'
#
loop_
_entity.id
_entity.type
_entity.pdbx_description
1 polymer ?
#
loop_
_entity_poly.entity_id
_entity_poly.type
_entity_poly.pdbx_seq_one_letter_code
_entity_poly.pdbx_strand_id
1 'polypeptide(L)'
;LDVGSDLLYLFVLPAVKCPPLSLPDNGNLSCSDEGLIFNSTCRFKCSPGFLMTGSFAVTCGATGIWSGPRPICASYKQALLAVAGCGSLSLLCCICFCWMKHRKRKKRVQERQTEDLTNPTNEING
;
A
#
# COMPACT_ATOMS: atom_id res chain seq x y z
N LEU A 1 -34.69 -24.14 -52.76
CA LEU A 1 -33.59 -23.16 -52.60
C LEU A 1 -34.08 -22.15 -51.57
N ASP A 2 -33.66 -22.34 -50.33
CA ASP A 2 -34.24 -21.68 -49.15
C ASP A 2 -33.52 -20.34 -48.92
N VAL A 3 -34.02 -19.27 -49.54
CA VAL A 3 -33.54 -17.89 -49.33
C VAL A 3 -33.86 -17.36 -47.92
N GLY A 4 -34.61 -18.11 -47.11
CA GLY A 4 -34.99 -17.75 -45.75
C GLY A 4 -33.92 -18.03 -44.69
N SER A 5 -33.03 -19.00 -44.91
CA SER A 5 -31.96 -19.34 -43.95
C SER A 5 -30.80 -18.34 -43.94
N ASP A 6 -30.49 -17.71 -45.08
CA ASP A 6 -29.37 -16.76 -45.21
C ASP A 6 -29.64 -15.40 -44.55
N LEU A 7 -30.89 -14.94 -44.56
CA LEU A 7 -31.31 -13.70 -43.88
C LEU A 7 -31.25 -13.85 -42.35
N LEU A 8 -31.54 -15.04 -41.82
CA LEU A 8 -31.48 -15.30 -40.38
C LEU A 8 -30.04 -15.18 -39.83
N TYR A 9 -29.03 -15.58 -40.62
CA TYR A 9 -27.61 -15.39 -40.28
C TYR A 9 -27.18 -13.92 -40.27
N LEU A 10 -27.81 -13.07 -41.09
CA LEU A 10 -27.51 -11.63 -41.15
C LEU A 10 -27.99 -10.86 -39.92
N PHE A 11 -29.02 -11.37 -39.20
CA PHE A 11 -29.55 -10.75 -37.98
C PHE A 11 -28.88 -11.25 -36.69
N VAL A 12 -28.08 -12.32 -36.75
CA VAL A 12 -27.34 -12.83 -35.59
C VAL A 12 -26.02 -12.06 -35.47
N LEU A 13 -25.98 -11.06 -34.59
CA LEU A 13 -24.71 -10.45 -34.20
C LEU A 13 -23.84 -11.52 -33.54
N PRO A 14 -22.55 -11.63 -33.91
CA PRO A 14 -21.65 -12.57 -33.27
C PRO A 14 -21.56 -12.27 -31.78
N ALA A 15 -21.61 -13.31 -30.94
CA ALA A 15 -21.46 -13.16 -29.50
C ALA A 15 -20.11 -12.49 -29.20
N VAL A 16 -20.17 -11.34 -28.53
CA VAL A 16 -18.98 -10.59 -28.12
C VAL A 16 -18.25 -11.40 -27.06
N LYS A 17 -17.00 -11.74 -27.35
CA LYS A 17 -16.12 -12.50 -26.46
C LYS A 17 -14.93 -11.65 -26.04
N CYS A 18 -14.63 -11.68 -24.75
CA CYS A 18 -13.42 -11.12 -24.18
C CYS A 18 -12.28 -12.14 -24.19
N PRO A 19 -11.01 -11.68 -24.20
CA PRO A 19 -9.87 -12.58 -24.15
C PRO A 19 -9.84 -13.37 -22.82
N PRO A 20 -9.30 -14.60 -22.81
CA PRO A 20 -9.13 -15.37 -21.58
C PRO A 20 -8.34 -14.60 -20.53
N LEU A 21 -8.84 -14.57 -19.29
CA LEU A 21 -8.13 -14.01 -18.15
C LEU A 21 -7.19 -15.07 -17.56
N SER A 22 -6.00 -14.63 -17.16
CA SER A 22 -5.07 -15.48 -16.41
C SER A 22 -5.31 -15.35 -14.91
N LEU A 23 -4.97 -16.39 -14.15
CA LEU A 23 -4.95 -16.29 -12.69
C LEU A 23 -3.91 -15.25 -12.25
N PRO A 24 -4.20 -14.48 -11.18
CA PRO A 24 -3.18 -13.67 -10.52
C PRO A 24 -2.21 -14.58 -9.76
N ASP A 25 -0.94 -14.19 -9.72
CA ASP A 25 0.05 -14.86 -8.88
C ASP A 25 -0.40 -14.83 -7.43
N ASN A 26 -0.33 -15.96 -6.72
CA ASN A 26 -0.77 -16.05 -5.33
C ASN A 26 -2.24 -15.63 -5.13
N GLY A 27 -3.11 -16.01 -6.05
CA GLY A 27 -4.54 -15.79 -5.92
C GLY A 27 -5.35 -16.75 -6.78
N ASN A 28 -6.65 -16.48 -6.85
CA ASN A 28 -7.62 -17.25 -7.59
C ASN A 28 -8.53 -16.32 -8.42
N LEU A 29 -9.12 -16.89 -9.46
CA LEU A 29 -10.06 -16.25 -10.38
C LEU A 29 -11.36 -17.07 -10.40
N SER A 30 -12.50 -16.40 -10.35
CA SER A 30 -13.82 -17.03 -10.48
C SER A 30 -14.71 -16.17 -11.38
N CYS A 31 -15.27 -16.75 -12.42
CA CYS A 31 -16.16 -16.08 -13.37
C CYS A 31 -17.56 -16.73 -13.35
N SER A 32 -18.57 -15.99 -13.77
CA SER A 32 -19.91 -16.55 -14.07
C SER A 32 -19.80 -17.60 -15.19
N ASP A 33 -20.70 -18.60 -15.20
CA ASP A 33 -20.72 -19.83 -16.03
C ASP A 33 -19.93 -19.82 -17.36
N GLU A 34 -20.19 -18.87 -18.27
CA GLU A 34 -19.54 -18.80 -19.59
C GLU A 34 -18.30 -17.88 -19.65
N GLY A 35 -18.04 -17.15 -18.57
CA GLY A 35 -16.79 -16.52 -18.13
C GLY A 35 -16.13 -15.49 -19.03
N LEU A 36 -16.49 -15.42 -20.30
CA LEU A 36 -15.75 -14.74 -21.36
C LEU A 36 -16.68 -14.01 -22.34
N ILE A 37 -18.01 -14.05 -22.16
CA ILE A 37 -18.97 -13.38 -23.04
C ILE A 37 -19.38 -12.01 -22.48
N PHE A 38 -19.95 -11.15 -23.32
CA PHE A 38 -20.49 -9.85 -22.90
C PHE A 38 -21.29 -9.93 -21.59
N ASN A 39 -21.07 -8.96 -20.71
CA ASN A 39 -21.69 -8.85 -19.38
C ASN A 39 -21.28 -9.96 -18.38
N SER A 40 -20.41 -10.90 -18.76
CA SER A 40 -19.77 -11.81 -17.80
C SER A 40 -18.89 -11.03 -16.85
N THR A 41 -18.98 -11.35 -15.56
CA THR A 41 -18.13 -10.75 -14.52
C THR A 41 -17.22 -11.80 -13.91
N CYS A 42 -15.93 -11.46 -13.85
CA CYS A 42 -14.89 -12.26 -13.24
C CYS A 42 -14.39 -11.56 -11.98
N ARG A 43 -14.27 -12.31 -10.87
CA ARG A 43 -13.79 -11.85 -9.58
C ARG A 43 -12.45 -12.49 -9.25
N PHE A 44 -11.55 -11.66 -8.73
CA PHE A 44 -10.22 -12.05 -8.28
C PHE A 44 -10.18 -12.11 -6.76
N LYS A 45 -9.41 -13.05 -6.22
CA LYS A 45 -9.17 -13.19 -4.79
C LYS A 45 -7.71 -13.52 -4.54
N CYS A 46 -7.00 -12.72 -3.76
CA CYS A 46 -5.65 -13.07 -3.34
C CYS A 46 -5.67 -14.16 -2.25
N SER A 47 -4.65 -15.01 -2.25
CA SER A 47 -4.41 -16.02 -1.23
C SER A 47 -4.07 -15.36 0.12
N PRO A 48 -4.26 -16.06 1.26
CA PRO A 48 -3.84 -15.56 2.56
C PRO A 48 -2.37 -15.15 2.55
N GLY A 49 -2.04 -14.00 3.13
CA GLY A 49 -0.68 -13.45 3.12
C GLY A 49 -0.38 -12.44 1.99
N PHE A 50 -1.36 -12.15 1.14
CA PHE A 50 -1.23 -11.22 0.02
C PHE A 50 -2.34 -10.16 0.01
N LEU A 51 -1.98 -8.95 -0.40
CA LEU A 51 -2.85 -7.80 -0.59
C LEU A 51 -3.08 -7.55 -2.08
N MET A 52 -4.33 -7.30 -2.44
CA MET A 52 -4.70 -7.00 -3.82
C MET A 52 -4.45 -5.53 -4.14
N THR A 53 -3.80 -5.28 -5.28
CA THR A 53 -3.63 -3.96 -5.88
C THR A 53 -4.36 -3.93 -7.22
N GLY A 54 -5.34 -3.05 -7.35
CA GLY A 54 -6.22 -2.95 -8.53
C GLY A 54 -7.66 -3.41 -8.24
N SER A 55 -8.43 -3.66 -9.29
CA SER A 55 -9.84 -4.04 -9.19
C SER A 55 -10.03 -5.50 -8.76
N PHE A 56 -10.97 -5.73 -7.84
CA PHE A 56 -11.35 -7.09 -7.41
C PHE A 56 -12.23 -7.83 -8.42
N ALA A 57 -12.79 -7.12 -9.40
CA ALA A 57 -13.65 -7.67 -10.42
C ALA A 57 -13.49 -6.92 -11.75
N VAL A 58 -13.72 -7.63 -12.85
CA VAL A 58 -13.75 -7.10 -14.21
C VAL A 58 -14.97 -7.65 -14.95
N THR A 59 -15.56 -6.83 -15.82
CA THR A 59 -16.74 -7.18 -16.61
C THR A 59 -16.41 -7.10 -18.09
N CYS A 60 -16.91 -8.07 -18.88
CA CYS A 60 -16.70 -8.10 -20.31
C CYS A 60 -17.59 -7.06 -21.00
N GLY A 61 -16.98 -6.07 -21.64
CA GLY A 61 -17.69 -4.99 -22.33
C GLY A 61 -18.23 -5.39 -23.70
N ALA A 62 -19.12 -4.57 -24.26
CA ALA A 62 -19.74 -4.81 -25.57
C ALA A 62 -18.74 -4.78 -26.74
N THR A 63 -17.53 -4.29 -26.50
CA THR A 63 -16.41 -4.27 -27.47
C THR A 63 -15.50 -5.50 -27.37
N GLY A 64 -15.78 -6.45 -26.47
CA GLY A 64 -14.91 -7.60 -26.22
C GLY A 64 -13.67 -7.26 -25.39
N ILE A 65 -13.72 -6.13 -24.66
CA ILE A 65 -12.63 -5.66 -23.79
C ILE A 65 -13.09 -5.74 -22.34
N TRP A 66 -12.22 -6.26 -21.47
CA TRP A 66 -12.44 -6.24 -20.03
C TRP A 66 -12.45 -4.82 -19.47
N SER A 67 -13.35 -4.55 -18.51
CA SER A 67 -13.46 -3.23 -17.86
C SER A 67 -12.20 -2.80 -17.09
N GLY A 68 -11.24 -3.72 -16.89
CA GLY A 68 -9.97 -3.43 -16.25
C GLY A 68 -8.96 -4.56 -16.43
N PRO A 69 -7.70 -4.32 -16.02
CA PRO A 69 -6.64 -5.33 -16.06
C PRO A 69 -6.78 -6.34 -14.91
N ARG A 70 -6.04 -7.45 -15.03
CA ARG A 70 -5.81 -8.39 -13.94
C ARG A 70 -5.11 -7.69 -12.76
N PRO A 71 -5.55 -7.87 -11.51
CA PRO A 71 -4.91 -7.25 -10.35
C PRO A 71 -3.60 -7.96 -9.96
N ILE A 72 -2.81 -7.30 -9.11
CA ILE A 72 -1.57 -7.83 -8.55
C ILE A 72 -1.81 -8.22 -7.09
N CYS A 73 -1.37 -9.41 -6.69
CA CYS A 73 -1.36 -9.83 -5.29
C CYS A 73 0.06 -9.65 -4.72
N ALA A 74 0.28 -8.59 -3.94
CA ALA A 74 1.56 -8.27 -3.32
C ALA A 74 1.64 -8.86 -1.90
N SER A 75 2.78 -9.42 -1.51
CA SER A 75 2.92 -9.99 -0.16
C SER A 75 2.89 -8.90 0.92
N TYR A 76 2.34 -9.18 2.10
CA TYR A 76 2.39 -8.24 3.23
C TYR A 76 3.83 -7.82 3.58
N LYS A 77 4.80 -8.72 3.37
CA LYS A 77 6.23 -8.44 3.60
C LYS A 77 6.73 -7.28 2.73
N GLN A 78 6.30 -7.23 1.47
CA GLN A 78 6.64 -6.13 0.55
C GLN A 78 5.99 -4.81 1.00
N ALA A 79 4.76 -4.84 1.51
CA ALA A 79 4.08 -3.66 2.03
C ALA A 79 4.71 -3.13 3.34
N LEU A 80 5.20 -4.02 4.20
CA LEU A 80 5.86 -3.66 5.47
C LEU A 80 7.15 -2.87 5.27
N LEU A 81 7.88 -3.11 4.17
CA LEU A 81 9.10 -2.36 3.86
C LEU A 81 8.85 -0.87 3.62
N ALA A 82 7.64 -0.47 3.22
CA ALA A 82 7.27 0.94 3.06
C ALA A 82 7.06 1.67 4.41
N VAL A 83 6.89 0.94 5.52
CA VAL A 83 6.54 1.51 6.84
C VAL A 83 7.76 1.62 7.77
N ALA A 84 8.90 1.03 7.41
CA ALA A 84 10.12 1.06 8.23
C ALA A 84 10.80 2.44 8.34
N GLY A 85 10.29 3.48 7.66
CA GLY A 85 10.91 4.81 7.61
C GLY A 85 10.75 5.69 8.87
N CYS A 86 9.76 5.46 9.72
CA CYS A 86 9.43 6.41 10.81
C CYS A 86 10.18 6.15 12.14
N GLY A 87 10.67 4.93 12.37
CA GLY A 87 11.27 4.54 13.66
C GLY A 87 12.64 5.17 13.92
N SER A 88 13.47 5.29 12.88
CA SER A 88 14.87 5.72 12.97
C SER A 88 15.02 7.20 13.35
N LEU A 89 14.08 8.05 12.91
CA LEU A 89 14.08 9.48 13.23
C LEU A 89 13.77 9.74 14.71
N SER A 90 12.91 8.91 15.31
CA SER A 90 12.54 9.03 16.74
C SER A 90 13.74 8.80 17.66
N LEU A 91 14.57 7.79 17.38
CA LEU A 91 15.74 7.48 18.20
C LEU A 91 16.81 8.57 18.13
N LEU A 92 17.10 9.08 16.92
CA LEU A 92 18.05 10.19 16.73
C LEU A 92 17.59 11.46 17.44
N CYS A 93 16.30 11.80 17.34
CA CYS A 93 15.71 12.93 18.07
C CYS A 93 15.88 12.77 19.59
N CYS A 94 15.58 11.59 20.14
CA CYS A 94 15.74 11.31 21.57
C CYS A 94 17.19 11.49 22.04
N ILE A 95 18.17 10.97 21.29
CA ILE A 95 19.60 11.12 21.61
C ILE A 95 20.01 12.60 21.60
N CYS A 96 19.59 13.37 20.58
CA CYS A 96 19.85 14.80 20.48
C CYS A 96 19.26 15.60 21.65
N PHE A 97 17.99 15.34 22.03
CA PHE A 97 17.35 16.02 23.16
C PHE A 97 18.04 15.71 24.50
N CYS A 98 18.44 14.45 24.71
CA CYS A 98 19.20 14.05 25.90
C CYS A 98 20.56 14.76 25.97
N TRP A 99 21.28 14.85 24.85
CA TRP A 99 22.56 15.57 24.79
C TRP A 99 22.38 17.07 25.02
N MET A 100 21.37 17.71 24.41
CA MET A 100 21.05 19.11 24.65
C MET A 100 20.73 19.38 26.12
N LYS A 101 19.95 18.52 26.79
CA LYS A 101 19.67 18.62 28.23
C LYS A 101 20.93 18.45 29.06
N HIS A 102 21.80 17.49 28.72
CA HIS A 102 23.05 17.25 29.43
C HIS A 102 24.01 18.44 29.30
N ARG A 103 24.17 19.01 28.09
CA ARG A 103 24.95 20.23 27.87
C ARG A 103 24.41 21.42 28.68
N LYS A 104 23.09 21.61 28.70
CA LYS A 104 22.46 22.66 29.54
C LYS A 104 22.65 22.42 31.04
N ARG A 105 22.62 21.17 31.51
CA ARG A 105 22.95 20.82 32.91
C ARG A 105 24.42 21.13 33.22
N LYS A 106 25.34 20.71 32.36
CA LYS A 106 26.79 20.98 32.51
C LYS A 106 27.10 22.48 32.52
N LYS A 107 26.45 23.28 31.67
CA LYS A 107 26.61 24.74 31.66
C LYS A 107 26.08 25.41 32.94
N ARG A 108 24.92 24.99 33.45
CA ARG A 108 24.35 25.49 34.72
C ARG A 108 25.19 25.13 35.95
N VAL A 109 25.86 23.98 35.94
CA VAL A 109 26.80 23.59 37.01
C VAL A 109 28.07 24.46 36.96
N GLN A 110 28.59 24.77 35.77
CA GLN A 110 29.76 25.66 35.60
C GLN A 110 29.46 27.11 36.02
N GLU A 111 28.28 27.65 35.68
CA GLU A 111 27.84 28.99 36.10
C GLU A 111 27.71 29.09 37.63
N ARG A 112 27.13 28.07 38.28
CA ARG A 112 26.98 28.03 39.74
C ARG A 112 28.31 27.99 40.50
N GLN A 113 29.33 27.34 39.94
CA GLN A 113 30.67 27.29 40.55
C GLN A 113 31.45 28.60 40.36
N THR A 114 31.08 29.41 39.36
CA THR A 114 31.66 30.74 39.15
C THR A 114 31.03 31.76 40.10
N GLU A 115 29.75 31.64 40.43
CA GLU A 115 29.07 32.47 41.45
C GLU A 115 29.64 32.24 42.86
N ASP A 116 30.01 31.00 43.22
CA ASP A 116 30.57 30.67 44.55
C ASP A 116 31.97 31.29 44.80
N LEU A 117 32.79 31.43 43.74
CA LEU A 117 34.13 32.03 43.86
C LEU A 117 34.11 33.57 43.85
N THR A 118 32.99 34.19 43.49
CA THR A 118 32.87 35.65 43.33
C THR A 118 32.02 36.30 44.42
N ASN A 119 31.49 35.54 45.39
CA ASN A 119 30.70 36.07 46.50
C ASN A 119 31.53 36.14 47.80
N PRO A 120 32.16 37.28 48.13
CA PRO A 120 32.93 37.44 49.36
C PRO A 120 31.99 37.76 50.53
N THR A 121 31.20 36.80 51.00
CA THR A 121 30.56 36.91 52.33
C THR A 121 30.41 35.53 52.97
N ASN A 122 31.22 35.32 54.01
CA ASN A 122 31.02 34.46 55.20
C ASN A 122 32.13 33.43 55.49
N GLU A 123 33.38 33.88 55.58
CA GLU A 123 34.42 33.26 56.43
C GLU A 123 34.83 34.24 57.54
N ILE A 124 33.91 34.55 58.47
CA ILE A 124 34.29 35.11 59.78
C ILE A 124 33.23 34.67 60.78
N ASN A 125 33.56 33.62 61.54
CA ASN A 125 33.19 33.37 62.95
C ASN A 125 33.74 31.99 63.31
N GLY A 126 35.06 31.95 63.52
CA GLY A 126 35.73 30.95 64.36
C GLY A 126 35.89 31.48 65.76
#